data_AF-A0A6G2DEP4-F1
#
_entry.id   AF-A0A6G2DEP4-F1
#
_cell.length_a   1.000
_cell.length_b   1.000
_cell.length_c   1.000
_cell.angle_alpha   90.00
_cell.angle_beta   90.00
_cell.angle_gamma   90.00
#
_symmetry.space_group_name_H-M   'P 1'
#
loop_
_entity.id
_entity.type
_entity.pdbx_description
1 polymer ?
#
loop_
_entity_poly.entity_id
_entity_poly.type
_entity_poly.pdbx_seq_one_letter_code
_entity_poly.pdbx_strand_id
1 'polypeptide(L)'
;LLPFIILGHLIAIFISSDLNALAMGDEMAVGLGVNVNRIRSLAIIASVLLCSSIAAIGGPIGFVGLIVPHFCGLFISKDIRTMTISSSFIGAELLLICDIIGRMLGKPGEIEVGII
;
A
#
# COMPACT_ATOMS: atom_id res chain seq x y z
N LEU A 1 15.58 6.11 5.05
CA LEU A 1 14.21 5.82 4.55
C LEU A 1 13.44 4.87 5.46
N LEU A 2 14.08 3.83 6.02
CA LEU A 2 13.49 2.93 7.04
C LEU A 2 12.61 3.59 8.13
N PRO A 3 13.04 4.66 8.84
CA PRO A 3 12.20 5.27 9.88
C PRO A 3 10.90 5.87 9.30
N PHE A 4 10.94 6.41 8.08
CA PHE A 4 9.75 6.94 7.41
C PHE A 4 8.81 5.83 6.95
N ILE A 5 9.35 4.71 6.48
CA ILE A 5 8.57 3.53 6.11
C ILE A 5 7.87 2.95 7.34
N ILE A 6 8.59 2.76 8.44
CA ILE A 6 8.03 2.26 9.71
C ILE A 6 6.95 3.20 10.22
N LEU A 7 7.21 4.51 10.23
CA LEU A 7 6.25 5.50 10.69
C LEU A 7 4.99 5.54 9.82
N GLY A 8 5.12 5.55 8.49
CA GLY A 8 4.00 5.52 7.57
C GLY A 8 3.16 4.26 7.73
N HIS A 9 3.80 3.10 7.91
CA HIS A 9 3.12 1.84 8.11
C HIS A 9 2.39 1.77 9.45
N LEU A 10 3.01 2.28 10.52
CA LEU A 10 2.34 2.41 11.83
C LEU A 10 1.11 3.30 11.75
N ILE A 11 1.22 4.49 11.14
CA ILE A 11 0.09 5.40 10.98
C ILE A 11 -1.04 4.69 10.23
N ALA A 12 -0.74 4.01 9.12
CA ALA A 12 -1.73 3.28 8.33
C ALA A 12 -2.46 2.19 9.13
N ILE A 13 -1.74 1.42 9.96
CA ILE A 13 -2.33 0.40 10.83
C ILE A 13 -3.18 1.03 11.94
N PHE A 14 -2.78 2.16 12.52
CA PHE A 14 -3.54 2.80 13.60
C PHE A 14 -4.86 3.41 13.13
N ILE A 15 -4.90 3.95 11.91
CA ILE A 15 -6.11 4.56 11.35
C ILE A 15 -7.00 3.56 10.61
N SER A 16 -6.61 2.28 10.50
CA SER A 16 -7.30 1.30 9.66
C SER A 16 -8.74 1.02 10.10
N SER A 17 -9.02 1.04 11.40
CA SER A 17 -10.39 0.88 11.93
C SER A 17 -11.29 2.04 11.50
N ASP A 18 -10.76 3.25 11.53
CA ASP A 18 -11.48 4.46 11.17
C ASP A 18 -11.66 4.55 9.66
N LEU A 19 -10.69 4.07 8.89
CA LEU A 19 -10.80 3.89 7.45
C LEU A 19 -11.88 2.88 7.08
N ASN A 20 -12.05 1.79 7.85
CA ASN A 20 -13.15 0.84 7.63
C ASN A 20 -14.50 1.53 7.84
N ALA A 21 -14.63 2.36 8.88
CA ALA A 21 -15.85 3.14 9.11
C ALA A 21 -16.11 4.13 7.96
N LEU A 22 -15.08 4.84 7.48
CA LEU A 22 -15.18 5.70 6.30
C LEU A 22 -15.61 4.92 5.05
N ALA A 23 -15.13 3.69 4.87
CA ALA A 23 -15.48 2.84 3.72
C ALA A 23 -16.96 2.45 3.69
N MET A 24 -17.64 2.47 4.84
CA MET A 24 -19.08 2.25 4.91
C MET A 24 -19.89 3.52 4.54
N GLY A 25 -19.26 4.70 4.64
CA GLY A 25 -19.83 5.99 4.27
C GLY A 25 -19.53 7.07 5.30
N ASP A 26 -19.40 8.31 4.85
CA ASP A 26 -19.01 9.45 5.70
C ASP A 26 -20.02 9.70 6.84
N GLU A 27 -21.34 9.56 6.57
CA GLU A 27 -22.38 9.74 7.59
C GLU A 27 -22.30 8.68 8.71
N MET A 28 -22.06 7.42 8.35
CA MET A 28 -21.88 6.35 9.33
C MET A 28 -20.59 6.52 10.13
N ALA A 29 -19.51 6.95 9.49
CA ALA A 29 -18.25 7.24 10.18
C ALA A 29 -18.42 8.36 11.21
N VAL A 30 -19.08 9.46 10.84
CA VAL A 30 -19.39 10.55 11.77
C VAL A 30 -20.29 10.06 12.91
N GLY A 31 -21.29 9.22 12.62
CA GLY A 31 -22.15 8.60 13.63
C GLY A 31 -21.40 7.70 14.62
N LEU A 32 -20.29 7.11 14.21
CA LEU A 32 -19.38 6.31 15.05
C LEU A 32 -18.35 7.17 15.81
N GLY A 33 -18.41 8.50 15.69
CA GLY A 33 -17.49 9.43 16.36
C GLY A 33 -16.14 9.61 15.63
N VAL A 34 -16.04 9.13 14.39
CA VAL A 34 -14.82 9.26 13.58
C VAL A 34 -14.72 10.68 13.04
N ASN A 35 -13.57 11.32 13.25
CA ASN A 35 -13.27 12.60 12.63
C ASN A 35 -12.75 12.38 11.19
N VAL A 36 -13.67 12.36 10.23
CA VAL A 36 -13.40 12.07 8.81
C VAL A 36 -12.24 12.89 8.23
N ASN A 37 -12.21 14.20 8.50
CA ASN A 37 -11.16 15.09 8.00
C ASN A 37 -9.78 14.73 8.57
N ARG A 38 -9.70 14.41 9.87
CA ARG A 38 -8.45 14.01 10.51
C ARG A 38 -7.93 12.69 9.93
N ILE A 39 -8.80 11.70 9.76
CA ILE A 39 -8.43 10.38 9.23
C ILE A 39 -7.99 10.47 7.78
N ARG A 40 -8.70 11.25 6.95
CA ARG A 40 -8.30 11.49 5.56
C ARG A 40 -6.92 12.16 5.48
N SER A 41 -6.65 13.17 6.30
CA SER A 41 -5.33 13.82 6.36
C SER A 41 -4.23 12.85 6.80
N LEU A 42 -4.47 12.03 7.82
CA LEU A 42 -3.51 11.01 8.27
C LEU A 42 -3.25 9.95 7.19
N ALA A 43 -4.28 9.52 6.47
CA ALA A 43 -4.15 8.57 5.37
C ALA A 43 -3.31 9.14 4.22
N ILE A 44 -3.51 10.42 3.88
CA ILE A 44 -2.70 11.12 2.87
C ILE A 44 -1.23 11.18 3.33
N ILE A 45 -0.98 11.58 4.57
CA ILE A 45 0.40 11.67 5.11
C ILE A 45 1.08 10.30 5.08
N ALA A 46 0.40 9.24 5.54
CA ALA A 46 0.94 7.88 5.51
C ALA A 46 1.25 7.43 4.07
N SER A 47 0.32 7.67 3.13
CA SER A 47 0.48 7.30 1.73
C SER A 47 1.65 8.04 1.08
N VAL A 48 1.78 9.34 1.32
CA VAL A 48 2.88 10.17 0.80
C VAL A 48 4.22 9.68 1.37
N LEU A 49 4.31 9.44 2.67
CA LEU A 49 5.54 8.94 3.31
C LEU A 49 5.98 7.60 2.73
N LEU A 50 5.05 6.65 2.58
CA LEU A 50 5.33 5.33 2.04
C LEU A 50 5.71 5.39 0.56
N CYS A 51 4.87 6.02 -0.27
CA CYS A 51 5.06 6.10 -1.71
C CYS A 51 6.35 6.85 -2.08
N SER A 52 6.60 8.02 -1.47
CA SER A 52 7.82 8.79 -1.73
C SER A 52 9.09 8.04 -1.29
N SER A 53 9.05 7.33 -0.16
CA SER A 53 10.20 6.55 0.31
C SER A 53 10.55 5.41 -0.62
N ILE A 54 9.54 4.73 -1.17
CA ILE A 54 9.73 3.61 -2.09
C ILE A 54 10.19 4.11 -3.47
N ALA A 55 9.53 5.14 -4.00
CA ALA A 55 9.87 5.73 -5.30
C ALA A 55 11.31 6.31 -5.31
N ALA A 56 11.80 6.83 -4.18
CA ALA A 56 13.17 7.31 -4.04
C ALA A 56 14.23 6.19 -4.12
N ILE A 57 13.87 4.94 -3.84
CA ILE A 57 14.80 3.79 -3.84
C ILE A 57 14.67 2.98 -5.14
N GLY A 58 13.44 2.58 -5.46
CA GLY A 58 13.16 1.62 -6.53
C GLY A 58 12.64 2.25 -7.82
N GLY A 59 12.58 3.58 -7.90
CA GLY A 59 11.94 4.28 -9.02
C GLY A 59 10.41 4.16 -8.99
N PRO A 60 9.71 4.76 -9.97
CA PRO A 60 8.27 4.75 -10.04
C PRO A 60 7.73 3.36 -10.44
N ILE A 61 7.06 2.68 -9.52
CA ILE A 61 6.39 1.39 -9.74
C ILE A 61 4.89 1.60 -9.60
N GLY A 62 4.13 1.53 -10.70
CA GLY A 62 2.71 1.88 -10.71
C GLY A 62 1.75 0.71 -10.44
N PHE A 63 1.93 -0.43 -11.10
CA PHE A 63 0.90 -1.48 -11.18
C PHE A 63 0.65 -2.23 -9.88
N VAL A 64 1.70 -2.46 -9.08
CA VAL A 64 1.63 -3.25 -7.84
C VAL A 64 0.65 -2.63 -6.83
N GLY A 65 0.64 -1.29 -6.72
CA GLY A 65 -0.23 -0.56 -5.81
C GLY A 65 -1.73 -0.64 -6.15
N LEU A 66 -2.09 -1.09 -7.35
CA LEU A 66 -3.48 -1.28 -7.78
C LEU A 66 -3.89 -2.74 -7.73
N ILE A 67 -3.07 -3.64 -8.29
CA ILE A 67 -3.39 -5.06 -8.44
C ILE A 67 -3.43 -5.77 -7.09
N VAL A 68 -2.41 -5.55 -6.25
CA VAL A 68 -2.23 -6.29 -5.00
C VAL A 68 -3.34 -6.04 -3.97
N PRO A 69 -3.72 -4.79 -3.64
CA PRO A 69 -4.81 -4.57 -2.68
C PRO A 69 -6.15 -5.06 -3.22
N HIS A 70 -6.38 -4.98 -4.54
CA HIS A 70 -7.59 -5.54 -5.14
C HIS A 70 -7.65 -7.06 -4.99
N PHE A 71 -6.54 -7.75 -5.25
CA PHE A 71 -6.42 -9.19 -5.04
C PHE A 71 -6.63 -9.58 -3.57
N CYS A 72 -6.00 -8.86 -2.64
CA CYS A 72 -6.19 -9.09 -1.21
C CYS A 72 -7.65 -8.87 -0.77
N GLY A 73 -8.31 -7.84 -1.29
CA GLY A 73 -9.71 -7.52 -1.00
C GLY A 73 -10.70 -8.59 -1.50
N LEU A 74 -10.34 -9.32 -2.56
CA LEU A 74 -11.15 -10.41 -3.10
C LEU A 74 -10.93 -11.74 -2.35
N PHE A 75 -9.68 -12.07 -2.02
CA PHE A 75 -9.33 -13.41 -1.54
C PHE A 75 -9.02 -13.51 -0.05
N ILE A 76 -8.61 -12.43 0.63
CA ILE A 76 -8.11 -12.48 2.01
C ILE A 76 -9.11 -11.84 2.96
N SER A 77 -9.32 -10.52 2.84
CA SER A 77 -10.19 -9.78 3.74
C SER A 77 -10.53 -8.41 3.18
N LYS A 78 -11.73 -7.93 3.49
CA LYS A 78 -12.16 -6.54 3.23
C LYS A 78 -11.82 -5.58 4.37
N ASP A 79 -11.37 -6.10 5.51
CA ASP A 79 -10.86 -5.27 6.60
C ASP A 79 -9.55 -4.60 6.17
N ILE A 80 -9.53 -3.27 6.14
CA ILE A 80 -8.38 -2.46 5.72
C ILE A 80 -7.13 -2.79 6.52
N ARG A 81 -7.24 -3.11 7.82
CA ARG A 81 -6.07 -3.47 8.64
C ARG A 81 -5.37 -4.71 8.10
N THR A 82 -6.17 -5.77 7.94
CA THR A 82 -5.69 -7.06 7.44
C THR A 82 -5.22 -6.92 6.00
N MET A 83 -5.95 -6.18 5.17
CA MET A 83 -5.61 -5.92 3.78
C MET A 83 -4.29 -5.15 3.63
N THR A 84 -4.02 -4.14 4.44
CA THR A 84 -2.74 -3.38 4.40
C THR A 84 -1.55 -4.28 4.74
N ILE A 85 -1.70 -5.15 5.74
CA ILE A 85 -0.61 -6.08 6.13
C ILE A 85 -0.42 -7.14 5.05
N SER A 86 -1.49 -7.81 4.61
CA SER A 86 -1.40 -8.87 3.61
C SER A 86 -0.90 -8.36 2.25
N SER A 87 -1.36 -7.17 1.82
CA SER A 87 -0.91 -6.55 0.57
C SER A 87 0.56 -6.15 0.61
N SER A 88 1.11 -5.80 1.78
CA SER A 88 2.54 -5.50 1.91
C SER A 88 3.39 -6.75 1.67
N PHE A 89 2.98 -7.91 2.20
CA PHE A 89 3.68 -9.17 1.97
C PHE A 89 3.54 -9.67 0.53
N ILE A 90 2.31 -9.69 0.00
CA ILE A 90 2.05 -10.17 -1.37
C ILE A 90 2.69 -9.26 -2.40
N GLY A 91 2.69 -7.94 -2.17
CA GLY A 91 3.36 -6.99 -3.05
C GLY A 91 4.87 -7.16 -3.04
N ALA A 92 5.47 -7.45 -1.88
CA ALA A 92 6.90 -7.74 -1.78
C ALA A 92 7.27 -9.04 -2.52
N GLU A 93 6.48 -10.10 -2.37
CA GLU A 93 6.70 -11.37 -3.06
C GLU A 93 6.55 -11.21 -4.59
N LEU A 94 5.48 -10.53 -5.03
CA LEU A 94 5.25 -10.24 -6.45
C LEU A 94 6.41 -9.45 -7.06
N LEU A 95 6.86 -8.38 -6.39
CA LEU A 95 7.98 -7.57 -6.86
C LEU A 95 9.29 -8.36 -6.93
N LEU A 96 9.53 -9.25 -5.97
CA LEU A 96 10.72 -10.10 -5.95
C LEU A 96 10.68 -11.08 -7.14
N ILE A 97 9.53 -11.69 -7.43
CA ILE A 97 9.35 -12.56 -8.60
C ILE A 97 9.57 -11.77 -9.91
N CYS A 98 9.00 -10.57 -10.04
CA CYS A 98 9.21 -9.72 -11.21
C CYS A 98 10.68 -9.30 -11.37
N ASP A 99 11.39 -8.97 -10.28
CA ASP A 99 12.82 -8.65 -10.31
C ASP A 99 13.67 -9.83 -10.80
N ILE A 100 13.40 -11.05 -10.29
CA ILE A 100 14.10 -12.26 -10.75
C ILE A 100 13.84 -12.49 -12.24
N ILE A 101 12.58 -12.45 -12.68
CA ILE A 101 12.20 -12.68 -14.08
C ILE A 101 12.84 -11.62 -14.99
N GLY A 102 12.81 -10.34 -14.59
CA GLY A 102 13.42 -9.25 -15.33
C GLY A 102 14.92 -9.43 -15.54
N ARG A 103 15.63 -9.86 -14.50
CA ARG A 103 17.07 -10.20 -14.60
C ARG A 103 17.34 -11.40 -15.50
N MET A 104 16.44 -12.38 -15.55
CA MET A 104 16.59 -13.55 -16.41
C MET A 104 16.33 -13.23 -17.89
N LEU A 105 15.29 -12.44 -18.18
CA LEU A 105 14.88 -12.07 -19.54
C LEU A 105 15.74 -10.95 -20.14
N GLY A 106 16.34 -10.10 -19.30
CA GLY A 106 17.03 -8.90 -19.74
C GLY A 106 18.38 -9.13 -20.43
N LYS A 107 19.11 -10.22 -20.16
CA LYS A 107 20.51 -10.36 -20.64
C LYS A 107 20.63 -10.09 -22.16
N PRO A 108 21.47 -9.11 -22.60
CA PRO A 108 22.51 -8.38 -21.85
C PRO A 108 22.11 -6.99 -21.29
N GLY A 109 20.85 -6.55 -21.40
CA GLY A 109 20.31 -5.32 -20.79
C GLY A 109 19.62 -5.56 -19.44
N GLU A 110 19.49 -4.53 -18.62
CA GLU A 110 18.61 -4.59 -17.42
C GLU A 110 17.23 -4.07 -17.82
N ILE A 111 16.20 -4.90 -17.69
CA ILE A 111 14.81 -4.48 -17.88
C ILE A 111 14.32 -3.97 -16.53
N GLU A 112 13.85 -2.73 -16.47
CA GLU A 112 13.26 -2.18 -15.25
C GLU A 112 12.01 -2.97 -14.86
N VAL A 113 11.93 -3.33 -13.58
CA VAL A 113 10.82 -4.11 -13.00
C VAL A 113 9.47 -3.42 -13.21
N GLY A 114 9.43 -2.09 -13.36
CA GLY A 114 8.20 -1.34 -13.64
C GLY A 114 7.56 -1.64 -15.00
N ILE A 115 8.28 -2.29 -15.93
CA ILE A 115 7.80 -2.67 -17.26
C ILE A 115 7.15 -4.08 -17.25
N ILE A 116 7.45 -4.90 -16.24
CA ILE A 116 7.03 -6.32 -16.12
C ILE A 116 5.84 -6.43 -15.18
#